data_AF-A0A7K1UMP5-F1
#
_entry.id   AF-A0A7K1UMP5-F1
#
_cell.length_a   1.000
_cell.length_b   1.000
_cell.length_c   1.000
_cell.angle_alpha   90.00
_cell.angle_beta   90.00
_cell.angle_gamma   90.00
#
_symmetry.space_group_name_H-M   'P 1'
#
loop_
_entity.id
_entity.type
_entity.pdbx_description
1 polymer ?
#
loop_
_entity_poly.entity_id
_entity_poly.type
_entity_poly.pdbx_seq_one_letter_code
_entity_poly.pdbx_strand_id
1 'polypeptide(L)'
;MSWLPPACWGSSCPVPTTRTGGVMLFIAALITGFCAAVVVSAWLFGDLAGRRRREREAIQERNRLLERERDQEAQLAADAERMRIAREMHDVVSHSMSVMIAQADGGRYVLQADPARAGQAFETIGETGREALTELRRMLGVLREEGEQKLRPAPGIESIPQLVADVQASGLPVELHIAHASLPPMNEGVELAIYRIAQEALTNTLKHGGEGARA
;
A
#
# COMPACT_ATOMS: atom_id res chain seq x y z
N MET A 1 109.61 -32.91 27.36
CA MET A 1 108.31 -33.41 27.89
C MET A 1 107.48 -32.21 28.33
N SER A 2 106.15 -32.27 28.12
CA SER A 2 105.08 -31.28 28.39
C SER A 2 105.16 -29.95 27.62
N TRP A 3 104.38 -29.69 26.54
CA TRP A 3 102.93 -29.38 26.46
C TRP A 3 102.47 -28.23 27.36
N LEU A 4 102.23 -27.05 26.75
CA LEU A 4 101.02 -26.20 26.84
C LEU A 4 101.18 -25.03 25.82
N PRO A 5 100.14 -24.69 25.04
CA PRO A 5 100.21 -23.64 24.01
C PRO A 5 100.31 -22.23 24.63
N PRO A 6 100.87 -21.25 23.90
CA PRO A 6 101.11 -19.91 24.41
C PRO A 6 99.79 -19.17 24.67
N ALA A 7 99.68 -18.59 25.87
CA ALA A 7 98.70 -17.57 26.17
C ALA A 7 98.90 -16.39 25.20
N CYS A 8 97.92 -16.14 24.32
CA CYS A 8 97.87 -14.92 23.52
C CYS A 8 97.64 -13.72 24.44
N TRP A 9 98.70 -13.19 25.01
CA TRP A 9 98.76 -11.80 25.50
C TRP A 9 99.09 -10.91 24.31
N GLY A 10 98.05 -10.40 23.65
CA GLY A 10 98.20 -9.50 22.50
C GLY A 10 96.84 -8.94 22.07
N SER A 11 96.72 -7.62 22.15
CA SER A 11 95.52 -6.79 22.00
C SER A 11 94.92 -6.73 20.58
N SER A 12 95.04 -7.79 19.78
CA SER A 12 94.63 -7.77 18.37
C SER A 12 94.08 -9.12 17.89
N CYS A 13 92.93 -9.54 18.43
CA CYS A 13 92.06 -10.47 17.71
C CYS A 13 91.17 -9.65 16.76
N PRO A 14 91.28 -9.79 15.42
CA PRO A 14 90.33 -9.16 14.51
C PRO A 14 88.99 -9.88 14.64
N VAL A 15 88.06 -9.31 15.41
CA VAL A 15 86.66 -9.76 15.40
C VAL A 15 86.10 -9.45 14.02
N PRO A 16 85.58 -10.42 13.25
CA PRO A 16 85.01 -10.17 11.92
C PRO A 16 83.68 -9.41 12.09
N THR A 17 83.76 -8.09 12.22
CA THR A 17 82.63 -7.23 12.64
C THR A 17 81.91 -6.54 11.48
N THR A 18 82.37 -6.69 10.24
CA THR A 18 81.86 -5.89 9.11
C THR A 18 80.77 -6.56 8.27
N ARG A 19 80.68 -7.90 8.23
CA ARG A 19 79.68 -8.62 7.40
C ARG A 19 78.33 -8.81 8.10
N THR A 20 78.30 -8.91 9.43
CA THR A 20 77.08 -9.12 10.23
C THR A 20 76.23 -7.86 10.41
N GLY A 21 76.85 -6.67 10.44
CA GLY A 21 76.12 -5.41 10.60
C GLY A 21 75.17 -5.09 9.43
N GLY A 22 75.60 -5.35 8.19
CA GLY A 22 74.76 -5.14 7.01
C GLY A 22 73.52 -6.04 6.97
N VAL A 23 73.67 -7.31 7.37
CA VAL A 23 72.56 -8.27 7.45
C VAL A 23 71.55 -7.87 8.54
N MET A 24 72.01 -7.43 9.71
CA MET A 24 71.14 -6.94 10.77
C MET A 24 70.34 -5.69 10.37
N LEU A 25 70.99 -4.72 9.71
CA LEU A 25 70.30 -3.52 9.21
C LEU A 25 69.24 -3.84 8.16
N PHE A 26 69.53 -4.79 7.26
CA PHE A 26 68.56 -5.25 6.26
C PHE A 26 67.34 -5.92 6.89
N ILE A 27 67.56 -6.81 7.87
CA ILE A 27 66.46 -7.47 8.60
C ILE A 27 65.62 -6.44 9.37
N ALA A 28 66.27 -5.49 10.06
CA ALA A 28 65.57 -4.43 10.76
C ALA A 28 64.70 -3.59 9.82
N ALA A 29 65.22 -3.20 8.64
CA ALA A 29 64.48 -2.46 7.64
C ALA A 29 63.25 -3.23 7.11
N LEU A 30 63.38 -4.55 6.89
CA LEU A 30 62.26 -5.40 6.49
C LEU A 30 61.18 -5.48 7.58
N ILE A 31 61.58 -5.65 8.83
CA ILE A 31 60.64 -5.69 9.97
C ILE A 31 59.91 -4.35 10.09
N THR A 32 60.63 -3.22 10.03
CA THR A 32 60.02 -1.89 10.09
C THR A 32 59.06 -1.66 8.93
N GLY A 33 59.43 -2.04 7.71
CA GLY A 33 58.56 -1.94 6.53
C GLY A 33 57.30 -2.79 6.67
N PHE A 34 57.44 -4.03 7.15
CA PHE A 34 56.30 -4.92 7.41
C PHE A 34 55.37 -4.36 8.48
N CYS A 35 55.91 -3.90 9.62
CA CYS A 35 55.13 -3.26 10.67
C CYS A 35 54.39 -2.00 10.17
N ALA A 36 55.05 -1.15 9.39
CA ALA A 36 54.42 0.02 8.78
C ALA A 36 53.28 -0.38 7.83
N ALA A 37 53.47 -1.40 6.99
CA ALA A 37 52.43 -1.91 6.09
C ALA A 37 51.21 -2.47 6.86
N VAL A 38 51.43 -3.16 7.98
CA VAL A 38 50.35 -3.65 8.85
C VAL A 38 49.58 -2.49 9.47
N VAL A 39 50.27 -1.46 9.98
CA VAL A 39 49.61 -0.28 10.57
C VAL A 39 48.80 0.48 9.51
N VAL A 40 49.36 0.70 8.32
CA VAL A 40 48.66 1.38 7.22
C VAL A 40 47.45 0.58 6.74
N SER A 41 47.58 -0.75 6.60
CA SER A 41 46.46 -1.60 6.18
C SER A 41 45.34 -1.63 7.23
N ALA A 42 45.67 -1.71 8.52
CA ALA A 42 44.70 -1.61 9.61
C ALA A 42 43.99 -0.24 9.62
N TRP A 43 44.73 0.85 9.42
CA TRP A 43 44.17 2.20 9.33
C TRP A 43 43.23 2.37 8.13
N LEU A 44 43.65 1.93 6.93
CA LEU A 44 42.83 1.97 5.72
C LEU A 44 41.55 1.14 5.88
N PHE A 45 41.66 -0.05 6.47
CA PHE A 45 40.50 -0.90 6.74
C PHE A 45 39.53 -0.24 7.72
N GLY A 46 40.04 0.39 8.78
CA GLY A 46 39.25 1.15 9.73
C GLY A 46 38.54 2.34 9.10
N ASP A 47 39.22 3.14 8.28
CA ASP A 47 38.63 4.27 7.57
C ASP A 47 37.55 3.83 6.58
N LEU A 48 37.83 2.80 5.77
CA LEU A 48 36.85 2.25 4.82
C LEU A 48 35.62 1.68 5.54
N ALA A 49 35.82 0.95 6.63
CA ALA A 49 34.74 0.44 7.46
C ALA A 49 33.93 1.59 8.09
N GLY A 50 34.59 2.65 8.54
CA GLY A 50 33.97 3.86 9.08
C GLY A 50 33.13 4.61 8.03
N ARG A 51 33.65 4.78 6.81
CA ARG A 51 32.90 5.39 5.69
C ARG A 51 31.66 4.58 5.35
N ARG A 52 31.79 3.25 5.21
CA ARG A 52 30.65 2.36 4.93
C ARG A 52 29.59 2.40 6.02
N ARG A 53 29.98 2.52 7.29
CA ARG A 53 29.03 2.67 8.40
C ARG A 53 28.24 3.98 8.28
N ARG A 54 28.94 5.11 8.09
CA ARG A 54 28.31 6.43 7.93
C ARG A 54 27.37 6.51 6.73
N GLU A 55 27.74 5.92 5.59
CA GLU A 55 26.87 5.86 4.41
C GLU A 55 25.61 5.03 4.68
N ARG A 56 25.75 3.88 5.35
CA ARG A 56 24.58 3.05 5.73
C ARG A 56 23.66 3.78 6.67
N GLU A 57 24.20 4.47 7.68
CA GLU A 57 23.43 5.27 8.61
C GLU A 57 22.70 6.41 7.90
N ALA A 58 23.37 7.11 6.97
CA ALA A 58 22.76 8.17 6.18
C ALA A 58 21.63 7.66 5.27
N ILE A 59 21.80 6.49 4.64
CA ILE A 59 20.75 5.85 3.82
C ILE A 59 19.57 5.43 4.70
N GLN A 60 19.84 4.84 5.87
CA GLN A 60 18.79 4.44 6.80
C GLN A 60 17.98 5.63 7.30
N GLU A 61 18.65 6.74 7.63
CA GLU A 61 17.97 7.95 8.07
C GLU A 61 17.14 8.57 6.95
N ARG A 62 17.68 8.61 5.73
CA ARG A 62 16.92 9.08 4.56
C ARG A 62 15.69 8.22 4.27
N ASN A 63 15.82 6.89 4.38
CA ASN A 63 14.68 5.99 4.20
C ASN A 63 13.60 6.23 5.26
N ARG A 64 13.97 6.41 6.53
CA ARG A 64 13.03 6.74 7.61
C ARG A 64 12.32 8.07 7.38
N LEU A 65 13.03 9.07 6.87
CA LEU A 65 12.42 10.36 6.52
C LEU A 65 11.43 10.20 5.37
N LEU A 66 11.80 9.48 4.32
CA LEU A 66 10.91 9.19 3.19
C LEU A 66 9.67 8.39 3.60
N GLU A 67 9.81 7.42 4.50
CA GLU A 67 8.67 6.67 5.06
C GLU A 67 7.72 7.62 5.80
N ARG A 68 8.24 8.50 6.66
CA ARG A 68 7.43 9.51 7.37
C ARG A 68 6.76 10.49 6.41
N GLU A 69 7.46 10.95 5.38
CA GLU A 69 6.88 11.84 4.36
C GLU A 69 5.77 11.14 3.58
N ARG A 70 5.96 9.87 3.20
CA ARG A 70 4.91 9.06 2.55
C ARG A 70 3.68 8.90 3.43
N ASP A 71 3.87 8.62 4.73
CA ASP A 71 2.77 8.48 5.67
C ASP A 71 2.01 9.79 5.86
N GLN A 72 2.72 10.91 5.94
CA GLN A 72 2.13 12.25 6.03
C GLN A 72 1.37 12.61 4.74
N GLU A 73 1.95 12.34 3.58
CA GLU A 73 1.32 12.57 2.27
C GLU A 73 0.04 11.73 2.14
N ALA A 74 0.07 10.45 2.56
CA ALA A 74 -1.08 9.58 2.57
C ALA A 74 -2.19 10.08 3.50
N GLN A 75 -1.83 10.57 4.69
CA GLN A 75 -2.79 11.15 5.64
C GLN A 75 -3.43 12.43 5.08
N LEU A 76 -2.63 13.34 4.52
CA LEU A 76 -3.12 14.56 3.91
C LEU A 76 -4.04 14.27 2.71
N ALA A 77 -3.68 13.28 1.89
CA ALA A 77 -4.52 12.83 0.78
C ALA A 77 -5.86 12.26 1.27
N ALA A 78 -5.84 11.43 2.32
CA ALA A 78 -7.05 10.87 2.91
C ALA A 78 -7.96 11.96 3.50
N ASP A 79 -7.40 12.97 4.18
CA ASP A 79 -8.17 14.06 4.74
C ASP A 79 -8.74 15.00 3.65
N ALA A 80 -7.96 15.28 2.60
CA ALA A 80 -8.44 16.01 1.43
C ALA A 80 -9.61 15.31 0.75
N GLU A 81 -9.53 13.98 0.64
CA GLU A 81 -10.59 13.16 0.06
C GLU A 81 -11.86 13.18 0.90
N ARG A 82 -11.75 13.06 2.24
CA ARG A 82 -12.89 13.21 3.14
C ARG A 82 -13.58 14.56 2.99
N MET A 83 -12.82 15.64 2.85
CA MET A 83 -13.37 16.99 2.65
C MET A 83 -13.98 17.17 1.25
N ARG A 84 -13.50 16.45 0.24
CA ARG A 84 -14.13 16.40 -1.08
C ARG A 84 -15.48 15.71 -1.02
N ILE A 85 -15.53 14.51 -0.43
CA ILE A 85 -16.77 13.73 -0.24
C ILE A 85 -17.80 14.53 0.58
N ALA A 86 -17.37 15.18 1.67
CA ALA A 86 -18.28 15.98 2.50
C ALA A 86 -18.92 17.16 1.73
N ARG A 87 -18.16 17.81 0.85
CA ARG A 87 -18.69 18.89 -0.01
C ARG A 87 -19.67 18.36 -1.05
N GLU A 88 -19.33 17.27 -1.71
CA GLU A 88 -20.21 16.63 -2.70
C GLU A 88 -21.54 16.18 -2.06
N MET A 89 -21.48 15.59 -0.86
CA MET A 89 -22.67 15.28 -0.06
C MET A 89 -23.46 16.54 0.31
N HIS A 90 -22.78 17.61 0.74
CA HIS A 90 -23.44 18.86 1.11
C HIS A 90 -24.14 19.53 -0.07
N ASP A 91 -23.56 19.49 -1.26
CA ASP A 91 -24.13 20.06 -2.47
C ASP A 91 -25.41 19.31 -2.88
N VAL A 92 -25.39 17.97 -2.86
CA VAL A 92 -26.59 17.15 -3.12
C VAL A 92 -27.69 17.47 -2.12
N VAL A 93 -27.37 17.49 -0.82
CA VAL A 93 -28.37 17.80 0.23
C VAL A 93 -28.92 19.21 0.06
N SER A 94 -28.05 20.21 -0.11
CA SER A 94 -28.47 21.61 -0.19
C SER A 94 -29.33 21.88 -1.43
N HIS A 95 -28.97 21.27 -2.56
CA HIS A 95 -29.75 21.38 -3.78
C HIS A 95 -31.13 20.76 -3.64
N SER A 96 -31.22 19.51 -3.18
CA SER A 96 -32.49 18.82 -2.97
C SER A 96 -33.37 19.52 -1.94
N MET A 97 -32.79 20.03 -0.85
CA MET A 97 -33.52 20.82 0.14
C MET A 97 -34.07 22.11 -0.46
N SER A 98 -33.31 22.81 -1.30
CA SER A 98 -33.76 24.04 -1.96
C SER A 98 -34.96 23.78 -2.87
N VAL A 99 -34.93 22.70 -3.65
CA VAL A 99 -36.05 22.29 -4.52
C VAL A 99 -37.28 21.93 -3.67
N MET A 100 -37.11 21.14 -2.61
CA MET A 100 -38.22 20.77 -1.72
C MET A 100 -38.86 21.98 -1.04
N ILE A 101 -38.06 22.95 -0.58
CA ILE A 101 -38.55 24.20 0.03
C ILE A 101 -39.34 25.01 -1.01
N ALA A 102 -38.81 25.18 -2.22
CA ALA A 102 -39.49 25.90 -3.28
C ALA A 102 -40.83 25.26 -3.67
N GLN A 103 -40.88 23.92 -3.76
CA GLN A 103 -42.12 23.18 -4.04
C GLN A 103 -43.11 23.28 -2.88
N ALA A 104 -42.65 23.25 -1.63
CA ALA A 104 -43.51 23.39 -0.46
C ALA A 104 -44.17 24.78 -0.40
N ASP A 105 -43.40 25.83 -0.68
CA ASP A 105 -43.93 27.21 -0.73
C ASP A 105 -44.88 27.41 -1.92
N GLY A 106 -44.53 26.88 -3.10
CA GLY A 106 -45.40 26.90 -4.28
C GLY A 106 -46.71 26.15 -4.07
N GLY A 107 -46.64 24.94 -3.50
CA GLY A 107 -47.81 24.14 -3.13
C GLY A 107 -48.70 24.85 -2.12
N ARG A 108 -48.12 25.47 -1.08
CA ARG A 108 -48.87 26.27 -0.10
C ARG A 108 -49.60 27.45 -0.75
N TYR A 109 -48.99 28.10 -1.74
CA TYR A 109 -49.57 29.24 -2.44
C TYR A 109 -50.80 28.85 -3.28
N VAL A 110 -50.76 27.70 -3.97
CA VAL A 110 -51.85 27.27 -4.88
C VAL A 110 -52.91 26.40 -4.22
N LEU A 111 -52.69 25.93 -2.98
CA LEU A 111 -53.53 24.94 -2.30
C LEU A 111 -55.04 25.23 -2.31
N GLN A 112 -55.44 26.49 -2.10
CA GLN A 112 -56.87 26.85 -2.08
C GLN A 112 -57.47 27.00 -3.49
N ALA A 113 -56.65 27.40 -4.47
CA ALA A 113 -57.10 27.69 -5.83
C ALA A 113 -57.11 26.43 -6.71
N ASP A 114 -56.11 25.56 -6.54
CA ASP A 114 -55.91 24.34 -7.32
C ASP A 114 -55.28 23.25 -6.43
N PRO A 115 -56.12 22.51 -5.67
CA PRO A 115 -55.65 21.44 -4.78
C PRO A 115 -54.91 20.32 -5.52
N ALA A 116 -55.24 20.09 -6.80
CA ALA A 116 -54.59 19.06 -7.60
C ALA A 116 -53.12 19.43 -7.88
N ARG A 117 -52.84 20.69 -8.25
CA ARG A 117 -51.47 21.19 -8.38
C ARG A 117 -50.69 21.17 -7.06
N ALA A 118 -51.34 21.46 -5.94
CA ALA A 118 -50.68 21.35 -4.64
C ALA A 118 -50.32 19.88 -4.32
N GLY A 119 -51.17 18.92 -4.68
CA GLY A 119 -50.87 17.49 -4.61
C GLY A 119 -49.62 17.10 -5.40
N GLN A 120 -49.50 17.57 -6.65
CA GLN A 120 -48.31 17.33 -7.49
C GLN A 120 -47.03 17.88 -6.85
N ALA A 121 -47.08 19.06 -6.23
CA ALA A 121 -45.92 19.63 -5.53
C ALA A 121 -45.45 18.72 -4.38
N PHE A 122 -46.38 18.12 -3.62
CA PHE A 122 -46.04 17.16 -2.56
C PHE A 122 -45.48 15.85 -3.10
N GLU A 123 -45.96 15.36 -4.24
CA GLU A 123 -45.38 14.19 -4.93
C GLU A 123 -43.93 14.48 -5.34
N THR A 124 -43.66 15.62 -5.98
CA THR A 124 -42.30 16.02 -6.36
C THR A 124 -41.37 16.15 -5.16
N ILE A 125 -41.84 16.66 -4.01
CA ILE A 125 -41.06 16.68 -2.77
C ILE A 125 -40.68 15.26 -2.34
N GLY A 126 -41.65 14.34 -2.36
CA GLY A 126 -41.44 12.94 -2.01
C GLY A 126 -40.45 12.23 -2.92
N GLU A 127 -40.52 12.48 -4.23
CA GLU A 127 -39.58 11.96 -5.23
C GLU A 127 -38.18 12.50 -5.01
N THR A 128 -38.04 13.83 -4.93
CA THR A 128 -36.74 14.52 -4.71
C THR A 128 -36.06 14.03 -3.44
N GLY A 129 -36.81 13.82 -2.35
CA GLY A 129 -36.27 13.30 -1.11
C GLY A 129 -35.78 11.85 -1.21
N ARG A 130 -36.51 10.97 -1.90
CA ARG A 130 -36.10 9.57 -2.12
C ARG A 130 -34.88 9.47 -3.03
N GLU A 131 -34.82 10.32 -4.06
CA GLU A 131 -33.69 10.40 -4.98
C GLU A 131 -32.42 10.85 -4.24
N ALA A 132 -32.50 11.94 -3.45
CA ALA A 132 -31.39 12.43 -2.64
C ALA A 132 -30.85 11.37 -1.65
N LEU A 133 -31.75 10.64 -0.98
CA LEU A 133 -31.35 9.55 -0.07
C LEU A 133 -30.68 8.38 -0.82
N THR A 134 -31.13 8.09 -2.04
CA THR A 134 -30.53 7.04 -2.87
C THR A 134 -29.12 7.42 -3.30
N GLU A 135 -28.93 8.67 -3.71
CA GLU A 135 -27.62 9.19 -4.13
C GLU A 135 -26.62 9.24 -2.96
N LEU A 136 -27.06 9.67 -1.77
CA LEU A 136 -26.24 9.62 -0.55
C LEU A 136 -25.85 8.18 -0.16
N ARG A 137 -26.79 7.24 -0.26
CA ARG A 137 -26.52 5.82 0.01
C ARG A 137 -25.54 5.22 -0.99
N ARG A 138 -25.60 5.62 -2.26
CA ARG A 138 -24.66 5.18 -3.29
C ARG A 138 -23.24 5.67 -2.99
N MET A 139 -23.08 6.95 -2.67
CA MET A 139 -21.78 7.52 -2.26
C MET A 139 -21.20 6.81 -1.01
N LEU A 140 -22.04 6.50 -0.01
CA LEU A 140 -21.60 5.79 1.20
C LEU A 140 -21.40 4.27 1.00
N GLY A 141 -22.15 3.66 0.09
CA GLY A 141 -22.13 2.22 -0.18
C GLY A 141 -20.84 1.76 -0.83
N VAL A 142 -20.30 2.57 -1.76
CA VAL A 142 -19.00 2.31 -2.41
C VAL A 142 -17.86 2.20 -1.37
N LEU A 143 -17.92 2.96 -0.27
CA LEU A 143 -16.94 2.90 0.82
C LEU A 143 -17.09 1.67 1.74
N ARG A 144 -18.29 1.09 1.85
CA ARG A 144 -18.57 -0.03 2.76
C ARG A 144 -18.32 -1.39 2.12
N GLU A 145 -18.56 -1.50 0.82
CA GLU A 145 -18.24 -2.71 0.07
C GLU A 145 -16.74 -3.02 0.11
N GLU A 146 -15.85 -2.03 0.03
CA GLU A 146 -14.40 -2.25 0.12
C GLU A 146 -13.92 -2.75 1.50
N GLY A 147 -14.65 -2.41 2.58
CA GLY A 147 -14.30 -2.75 3.96
C GLY A 147 -14.79 -4.12 4.42
N GLU A 148 -16.05 -4.48 4.14
CA GLU A 148 -16.62 -5.79 4.52
C GLU A 148 -16.03 -6.93 3.66
N GLN A 149 -15.57 -6.65 2.44
CA GLN A 149 -14.92 -7.63 1.55
C GLN A 149 -13.57 -8.14 2.06
N LYS A 150 -12.87 -7.39 2.95
CA LYS A 150 -11.60 -7.84 3.53
C LYS A 150 -11.75 -8.80 4.71
N LEU A 151 -12.95 -8.92 5.30
CA LEU A 151 -13.19 -9.67 6.54
C LEU A 151 -13.94 -10.99 6.35
N ARG A 152 -14.49 -11.26 5.16
CA ARG A 152 -15.11 -12.53 4.81
C ARG A 152 -14.19 -13.27 3.83
N PRO A 153 -14.07 -14.62 3.91
CA PRO A 153 -13.39 -15.37 2.85
C PRO A 153 -14.01 -14.96 1.50
N ALA A 154 -13.14 -14.67 0.53
CA ALA A 154 -13.56 -14.19 -0.77
C ALA A 154 -14.56 -15.20 -1.38
N PRO A 155 -15.72 -14.74 -1.88
CA PRO A 155 -16.70 -15.64 -2.47
C PRO A 155 -16.11 -16.29 -3.73
N GLY A 156 -16.20 -17.61 -3.82
CA GLY A 156 -15.82 -18.37 -5.00
C GLY A 156 -17.01 -18.64 -5.92
N ILE A 157 -16.78 -19.49 -6.92
CA ILE A 157 -17.78 -19.86 -7.94
C ILE A 157 -18.96 -20.62 -7.32
N GLU A 158 -18.73 -21.36 -6.24
CA GLU A 158 -19.75 -22.06 -5.46
C GLU A 158 -20.79 -21.13 -4.83
N SER A 159 -20.49 -19.83 -4.73
CA SER A 159 -21.40 -18.81 -4.21
C SER A 159 -22.34 -18.22 -5.28
N ILE A 160 -22.13 -18.53 -6.57
CA ILE A 160 -22.97 -18.02 -7.67
C ILE A 160 -24.45 -18.47 -7.58
N PRO A 161 -24.77 -19.74 -7.23
CA PRO A 161 -26.16 -20.15 -7.07
C PRO A 161 -26.91 -19.32 -6.00
N GLN A 162 -26.25 -18.99 -4.90
CA GLN A 162 -26.83 -18.14 -3.86
C GLN A 162 -27.05 -16.71 -4.36
N LEU A 163 -26.05 -16.14 -5.05
CA LEU A 163 -26.17 -14.82 -5.68
C LEU A 163 -27.36 -14.74 -6.64
N VAL A 164 -27.58 -15.78 -7.46
CA VAL A 164 -28.74 -15.87 -8.37
C VAL A 164 -30.05 -15.90 -7.59
N ALA A 165 -30.12 -16.70 -6.52
CA ALA A 165 -31.32 -16.78 -5.67
C ALA A 165 -31.67 -15.43 -5.01
N ASP A 166 -30.66 -14.70 -4.52
CA ASP A 166 -30.85 -13.40 -3.89
C ASP A 166 -31.36 -12.34 -4.89
N VAL A 167 -30.86 -12.38 -6.13
CA VAL A 167 -31.29 -11.49 -7.22
C VAL A 167 -32.70 -11.84 -7.71
N GLN A 168 -33.04 -13.13 -7.80
CA GLN A 168 -34.40 -13.59 -8.09
C GLN A 168 -35.40 -13.12 -7.03
N ALA A 169 -35.03 -13.21 -5.75
CA ALA A 169 -35.85 -12.71 -4.64
C ALA A 169 -36.06 -11.18 -4.71
N SER A 170 -35.15 -10.47 -5.39
CA SER A 170 -35.24 -9.03 -5.64
C SER A 170 -36.12 -8.67 -6.87
N GLY A 171 -36.70 -9.67 -7.54
CA GLY A 171 -37.70 -9.48 -8.59
C GLY A 171 -37.19 -9.59 -10.03
N LEU A 172 -35.91 -9.88 -10.26
CA LEU A 172 -35.36 -10.12 -11.59
C LEU A 172 -35.46 -11.62 -11.94
N PRO A 173 -36.14 -12.04 -13.02
CA PRO A 173 -36.08 -13.41 -13.50
C PRO A 173 -34.67 -13.74 -14.00
N VAL A 174 -34.02 -14.73 -13.38
CA VAL A 174 -32.66 -15.17 -13.74
C VAL A 174 -32.66 -16.67 -14.06
N GLU A 175 -32.04 -17.10 -15.16
CA GLU A 175 -31.84 -18.52 -15.49
C GLU A 175 -30.36 -18.90 -15.40
N LEU A 176 -30.01 -19.84 -14.52
CA LEU A 176 -28.63 -20.30 -14.32
C LEU A 176 -28.38 -21.63 -15.02
N HIS A 177 -27.52 -21.62 -16.03
CA HIS A 177 -27.06 -22.82 -16.72
C HIS A 177 -25.63 -23.19 -16.34
N ILE A 178 -25.44 -24.35 -15.73
CA ILE A 178 -24.13 -24.90 -15.37
C ILE A 178 -23.80 -26.04 -16.34
N ALA A 179 -22.88 -25.80 -17.28
CA ALA A 179 -22.53 -26.76 -18.33
C ALA A 179 -21.75 -27.98 -17.80
N HIS A 180 -21.01 -27.83 -16.69
CA HIS A 180 -20.17 -28.88 -16.12
C HIS A 180 -20.41 -28.98 -14.62
N ALA A 181 -20.64 -30.19 -14.11
CA ALA A 181 -20.92 -30.43 -12.69
C ALA A 181 -19.74 -30.12 -11.76
N SER A 182 -18.52 -30.07 -12.29
CA SER A 182 -17.32 -29.68 -11.55
C SER A 182 -16.34 -28.99 -12.49
N LEU A 183 -15.80 -27.86 -12.05
CA LEU A 183 -14.73 -27.14 -12.74
C LEU A 183 -13.37 -27.67 -12.25
N PRO A 184 -12.33 -27.65 -13.10
CA PRO A 184 -10.98 -27.92 -12.64
C PRO A 184 -10.60 -26.90 -11.55
N PRO A 185 -9.73 -27.27 -10.58
CA PRO A 185 -9.34 -26.36 -9.51
C PRO A 185 -8.73 -25.08 -10.09
N MET A 186 -9.30 -23.94 -9.69
CA MET A 186 -8.89 -22.61 -10.14
C MET A 186 -8.14 -21.89 -9.02
N ASN A 187 -7.43 -20.80 -9.35
CA ASN A 187 -6.89 -19.94 -8.30
C ASN A 187 -8.02 -19.09 -7.69
N GLU A 188 -7.92 -18.77 -6.40
CA GLU A 188 -8.92 -17.98 -5.68
C GLU A 188 -9.21 -16.62 -6.37
N GLY A 189 -8.18 -16.03 -7.00
CA GLY A 189 -8.31 -14.77 -7.73
C GLY A 189 -9.22 -14.86 -8.96
N VAL A 190 -9.17 -15.95 -9.73
CA VAL A 190 -10.06 -16.13 -10.89
C VAL A 190 -11.47 -16.47 -10.44
N GLU A 191 -11.64 -17.27 -9.38
CA GLU A 191 -12.96 -17.57 -8.82
C GLU A 191 -13.66 -16.29 -8.35
N LEU A 192 -12.93 -15.43 -7.63
CA LEU A 192 -13.43 -14.13 -7.20
C LEU A 192 -13.76 -13.21 -8.39
N ALA A 193 -12.92 -13.18 -9.42
CA ALA A 193 -13.18 -12.37 -10.61
C ALA A 193 -14.47 -12.81 -11.32
N ILE A 194 -14.69 -14.11 -11.48
CA ILE A 194 -15.92 -14.66 -12.08
C ILE A 194 -17.14 -14.28 -11.23
N TYR A 195 -17.05 -14.46 -9.91
CA TYR A 195 -18.12 -14.07 -8.99
C TYR A 195 -18.47 -12.58 -9.13
N ARG A 196 -17.44 -11.70 -9.17
CA ARG A 196 -17.63 -10.25 -9.32
C ARG A 196 -18.26 -9.85 -10.64
N ILE A 197 -17.82 -10.48 -11.73
CA ILE A 197 -18.39 -10.23 -13.05
C ILE A 197 -19.88 -10.61 -13.06
N ALA A 198 -20.23 -11.77 -12.50
CA ALA A 198 -21.63 -12.19 -12.39
C ALA A 198 -22.45 -11.24 -11.52
N GLN A 199 -21.92 -10.84 -10.36
CA GLN A 199 -22.58 -9.91 -9.43
C GLN A 199 -22.85 -8.55 -10.07
N GLU A 200 -21.85 -7.97 -10.73
CA GLU A 200 -21.96 -6.66 -11.36
C GLU A 200 -22.90 -6.72 -12.56
N ALA A 201 -22.83 -7.77 -13.38
CA ALA A 201 -23.75 -7.97 -14.49
C ALA A 201 -25.22 -8.05 -14.02
N LEU A 202 -25.51 -8.87 -13.01
CA LEU A 202 -26.86 -9.01 -12.45
C LEU A 202 -27.36 -7.70 -11.82
N THR A 203 -26.48 -7.00 -11.10
CA THR A 203 -26.80 -5.70 -10.49
C THR A 203 -27.10 -4.65 -11.55
N ASN A 204 -26.33 -4.63 -12.65
CA ASN A 204 -26.57 -3.73 -13.77
C ASN A 204 -27.88 -4.04 -14.49
N THR A 205 -28.20 -5.32 -14.70
CA THR A 205 -29.50 -5.71 -15.27
C THR A 205 -30.65 -5.27 -14.36
N LEU A 206 -30.52 -5.44 -13.04
CA LEU A 206 -31.54 -5.02 -12.08
C LEU A 206 -31.74 -3.49 -12.08
N LYS A 207 -30.64 -2.72 -12.14
CA LYS A 207 -30.68 -1.24 -12.09
C LYS A 207 -31.09 -0.60 -13.42
N HIS A 208 -30.73 -1.22 -14.55
CA HIS A 208 -30.77 -0.57 -15.87
C HIS A 208 -31.56 -1.33 -16.93
N GLY A 209 -32.04 -2.56 -16.64
CA GLY A 209 -32.69 -3.42 -17.63
C GLY A 209 -34.10 -2.99 -18.07
N GLY A 210 -34.77 -2.13 -17.31
CA GLY A 210 -36.15 -1.69 -17.61
C GLY A 210 -37.23 -2.75 -17.33
N GLU A 211 -38.49 -2.43 -17.64
CA GLU A 211 -39.61 -3.36 -17.44
C GLU A 211 -39.48 -4.60 -18.32
N GLY A 212 -39.45 -5.79 -17.71
CA GLY A 212 -39.35 -7.08 -18.40
C GLY A 212 -37.93 -7.62 -18.60
N ALA A 213 -36.91 -6.99 -18.01
CA ALA A 213 -35.54 -7.49 -18.02
C ALA A 213 -35.43 -8.92 -17.47
N ARG A 214 -34.55 -9.73 -18.06
CA ARG A 214 -34.22 -11.10 -17.65
C ARG A 214 -32.72 -11.32 -17.81
N ALA A 215 -32.16 -12.21 -16.99
CA ALA A 215 -30.74 -12.56 -17.00
C ALA A 215 -30.51 -14.07 -17.14
#